data_AF-A0A1V6LPQ9-F1
#
_entry.id   AF-A0A1V6LPQ9-F1
#
_cell.length_a   1.000
_cell.length_b   1.000
_cell.length_c   1.000
_cell.angle_alpha   90.00
_cell.angle_beta   90.00
_cell.angle_gamma   90.00
#
_symmetry.space_group_name_H-M   'P 1'
#
loop_
_entity.id
_entity.type
_entity.pdbx_description
1 polymer ?
#
loop_
_entity_poly.entity_id
_entity_poly.type
_entity_poly.pdbx_seq_one_letter_code
_entity_poly.pdbx_strand_id
1 'polypeptide(L)'
;MKFNWIAPSNSTVNFDQHKLRLEYQLRPKLVQFLLKELEEECCVDFSCFVFDVYLATGKVAIAQETPEVFTTKISKGFKTYF
;
A
#
# COMPACT_ATOMS: atom_id res chain seq x y z
N MET A 1 6.72 -6.04 -1.59
CA MET A 1 5.78 -5.02 -1.09
C MET A 1 5.48 -5.29 0.37
N LYS A 2 5.48 -4.25 1.21
CA LYS A 2 5.21 -4.33 2.66
C LYS A 2 4.05 -3.40 3.04
N PHE A 3 3.28 -3.78 4.05
CA PHE A 3 2.24 -2.94 4.64
C PHE A 3 2.61 -2.54 6.06
N ASN A 4 2.66 -1.24 6.30
CA ASN A 4 2.73 -0.64 7.62
C ASN A 4 1.29 -0.57 8.15
N TRP A 5 0.96 -1.43 9.11
CA TRP A 5 -0.39 -1.49 9.68
C TRP A 5 -0.57 -0.43 10.76
N ILE A 6 -1.38 0.58 10.48
CA ILE A 6 -1.62 1.70 11.40
C ILE A 6 -2.93 1.47 12.15
N ALA A 7 -2.81 1.12 13.44
CA ALA A 7 -3.95 0.99 14.34
C ALA A 7 -4.33 2.36 14.95
N PRO A 8 -5.61 2.55 15.33
CA PRO A 8 -5.99 3.70 16.17
C PRO A 8 -5.24 3.65 17.50
N SER A 9 -4.76 4.80 17.97
CA SER A 9 -3.91 4.96 19.16
C SER A 9 -4.51 4.41 20.46
N ASN A 10 -5.83 4.23 20.54
CA ASN A 10 -6.54 3.76 21.74
C ASN A 10 -7.24 2.40 21.53
N SER A 11 -6.85 1.64 20.50
CA SER A 11 -7.48 0.35 20.21
C SER A 11 -6.96 -0.76 21.11
N THR A 12 -7.87 -1.41 21.86
CA THR A 12 -7.64 -2.73 22.48
C THR A 12 -8.06 -3.90 21.57
N VAL A 13 -8.60 -3.59 20.38
CA VAL A 13 -9.10 -4.56 19.41
C VAL A 13 -7.94 -5.27 18.71
N ASN A 14 -8.00 -6.60 18.67
CA ASN A 14 -7.13 -7.40 17.80
C ASN A 14 -7.62 -7.27 16.35
N PHE A 15 -6.74 -6.85 15.45
CA PHE A 15 -7.04 -6.63 14.04
C PHE A 15 -6.54 -7.74 13.10
N ASP A 16 -6.08 -8.88 13.59
CA ASP A 16 -5.35 -9.85 12.76
C ASP A 16 -6.20 -10.41 11.61
N GLN A 17 -7.46 -10.77 11.88
CA GLN A 17 -8.40 -11.17 10.81
C GLN A 17 -8.71 -10.01 9.85
N HIS A 18 -8.76 -8.78 10.36
CA HIS A 18 -9.03 -7.59 9.56
C HIS A 18 -7.84 -7.24 8.64
N LYS A 19 -6.61 -7.32 9.16
CA LYS A 19 -5.36 -7.18 8.40
C LYS A 19 -5.31 -8.20 7.27
N LEU A 20 -5.58 -9.47 7.57
CA LEU A 20 -5.59 -10.53 6.56
C LEU A 20 -6.59 -10.22 5.44
N ARG A 21 -7.82 -9.84 5.80
CA ARG A 21 -8.86 -9.46 4.82
C ARG A 21 -8.45 -8.27 3.97
N LEU A 22 -7.91 -7.21 4.59
CA LEU A 22 -7.41 -6.05 3.86
C LEU A 22 -6.26 -6.41 2.94
N GLU A 23 -5.32 -7.25 3.40
CA GLU A 23 -4.20 -7.69 2.59
C GLU A 23 -4.68 -8.43 1.33
N TYR A 24 -5.59 -9.39 1.48
CA TYR A 24 -6.20 -10.10 0.35
C TYR A 24 -6.88 -9.15 -0.66
N GLN A 25 -7.48 -8.06 -0.19
CA GLN A 25 -8.14 -7.09 -1.06
C GLN A 25 -7.18 -6.10 -1.71
N LEU A 26 -6.17 -5.65 -0.98
CA LEU A 26 -5.26 -4.59 -1.39
C LEU A 26 -4.12 -5.10 -2.27
N ARG A 27 -3.53 -6.27 -1.95
CA ARG A 27 -2.37 -6.79 -2.70
C ARG A 27 -2.63 -6.89 -4.21
N PRO A 28 -3.72 -7.54 -4.66
CA PRO A 28 -3.99 -7.66 -6.09
C PRO A 28 -4.20 -6.31 -6.77
N LYS A 29 -4.92 -5.38 -6.10
CA LYS A 29 -5.19 -4.03 -6.63
C LYS A 29 -3.92 -3.21 -6.76
N LEU A 30 -3.06 -3.23 -5.75
CA LEU A 30 -1.79 -2.51 -5.76
C LEU A 30 -0.85 -3.08 -6.82
N VAL A 31 -0.76 -4.40 -6.96
CA VAL A 31 0.06 -5.02 -8.01
C VAL A 31 -0.44 -4.62 -9.40
N GLN A 32 -1.76 -4.68 -9.65
CA GLN A 32 -2.33 -4.25 -10.94
C GLN A 32 -2.05 -2.77 -11.22
N PHE A 33 -2.20 -1.92 -10.21
CA PHE A 33 -1.89 -0.50 -10.31
C PHE A 33 -0.41 -0.25 -10.64
N LEU A 34 0.51 -0.89 -9.91
CA LEU A 34 1.95 -0.74 -10.11
C LEU A 34 2.39 -1.24 -11.48
N LEU A 35 1.87 -2.38 -11.95
CA LEU A 35 2.13 -2.87 -13.30
C LEU A 35 1.67 -1.89 -14.37
N LYS A 36 0.50 -1.27 -14.17
CA LYS A 36 -0.06 -0.29 -15.10
C LYS A 36 0.74 1.01 -15.17
N GLU A 37 1.22 1.51 -14.03
CA GLU A 37 1.87 2.82 -13.96
C GLU A 37 3.40 2.76 -14.17
N LEU A 38 4.03 1.61 -13.95
CA LEU A 38 5.50 1.49 -13.99
C LEU A 38 6.03 0.56 -15.09
N GLU A 39 5.17 -0.23 -15.75
CA GLU A 39 5.52 -1.17 -16.83
C GLU A 39 6.78 -2.03 -16.53
N GLU A 40 7.97 -1.57 -16.92
CA GLU A 40 9.27 -2.25 -16.74
C GLU A 40 10.23 -1.53 -15.78
N GLU A 41 9.92 -0.29 -15.36
CA GLU A 41 10.76 0.53 -14.49
C GLU A 41 10.44 0.30 -13.01
N CYS A 42 10.66 -0.92 -12.54
CA CYS A 42 10.30 -1.31 -11.18
C CYS A 42 11.35 -2.26 -10.57
N CYS A 43 11.41 -2.33 -9.23
CA CYS A 43 12.09 -3.45 -8.57
C CYS A 43 11.38 -4.77 -8.97
N VAL A 44 12.17 -5.79 -9.32
CA VAL A 44 11.72 -7.04 -9.98
C VAL A 44 10.54 -7.73 -9.30
N ASP A 45 10.38 -7.57 -7.97
CA ASP A 45 9.40 -8.25 -7.13
C ASP A 45 8.48 -7.30 -6.32
N PHE A 46 8.45 -6.01 -6.66
CA PHE A 46 7.76 -4.97 -5.88
C PHE A 46 8.23 -4.84 -4.42
N SER A 47 9.39 -5.38 -4.03
CA SER A 47 9.92 -5.31 -2.66
C SER A 47 10.16 -3.88 -2.17
N CYS A 48 10.46 -2.95 -3.09
CA CYS A 48 10.72 -1.55 -2.83
C CYS A 48 9.48 -0.72 -2.44
N PHE A 49 8.26 -1.24 -2.59
CA PHE A 49 7.05 -0.52 -2.22
C PHE A 49 6.63 -0.83 -0.79
N VAL A 50 6.38 0.24 -0.05
CA VAL A 50 5.84 0.23 1.31
C VAL A 50 4.59 1.11 1.34
N PHE A 51 3.51 0.57 1.89
CA PHE A 51 2.24 1.31 1.99
C PHE A 51 1.76 1.36 3.44
N ASP A 52 1.29 2.53 3.84
CA ASP A 52 0.63 2.75 5.11
C ASP A 52 -0.84 2.38 4.99
N VAL A 53 -1.30 1.40 5.78
CA VAL A 53 -2.69 0.92 5.76
C VAL A 53 -3.35 1.24 7.11
N TYR A 54 -4.32 2.14 7.08
CA TYR A 54 -5.04 2.61 8.25
C TYR A 54 -6.17 1.63 8.58
N LEU A 55 -6.02 0.83 9.64
CA LEU A 55 -6.97 -0.22 10.01
C LEU A 55 -8.37 0.30 10.35
N ALA A 56 -8.47 1.55 10.82
CA ALA A 56 -9.75 2.16 11.18
C ALA A 56 -10.63 2.47 9.96
N THR A 57 -9.99 2.88 8.86
CA THR A 57 -10.69 3.43 7.68
C THR A 57 -10.51 2.57 6.44
N GLY A 58 -9.55 1.64 6.45
CA GLY A 58 -9.10 0.91 5.26
C GLY A 58 -8.32 1.78 4.26
N LYS A 59 -8.05 3.05 4.58
CA LYS A 59 -7.31 3.96 3.71
C LYS A 59 -5.89 3.46 3.52
N VAL A 60 -5.36 3.63 2.31
CA VAL A 60 -3.98 3.30 1.96
C VAL A 60 -3.26 4.58 1.57
N ALA A 61 -2.00 4.72 1.97
CA ALA A 61 -1.10 5.78 1.53
C ALA A 61 0.24 5.18 1.11
N ILE A 62 0.97 5.88 0.24
CA ILE A 62 2.36 5.52 -0.09
C ILE A 62 3.23 5.94 1.10
N ALA A 63 3.94 4.99 1.70
CA ALA A 63 4.81 5.25 2.83
C ALA A 63 6.10 5.94 2.38
N GLN A 64 6.73 6.72 3.26
CA GLN A 64 7.95 7.49 2.95
C GLN A 64 9.15 6.59 2.62
N GLU A 65 9.11 5.34 3.07
CA GLU A 65 10.11 4.31 2.79
C GLU A 65 10.09 3.83 1.34
N THR A 66 9.01 4.11 0.59
CA THR A 66 8.98 3.87 -0.85
C THR A 66 9.91 4.86 -1.54
N PRO A 67 10.89 4.42 -2.36
CA PRO A 67 11.84 5.30 -3.02
C PRO A 67 11.15 6.44 -3.78
N GLU A 68 11.67 7.66 -3.59
CA GLU A 68 11.07 8.90 -4.10
C GLU A 68 10.84 8.89 -5.62
N VAL A 69 11.75 8.26 -6.36
CA VAL A 69 11.66 8.08 -7.82
C VAL A 69 10.36 7.37 -8.21
N PHE A 70 9.95 6.34 -7.46
CA PHE A 70 8.71 5.62 -7.72
C PHE A 70 7.50 6.38 -7.16
N THR A 71 7.63 6.94 -5.95
CA THR A 71 6.56 7.74 -5.32
C THR A 71 6.11 8.86 -6.24
N THR A 72 7.05 9.60 -6.84
CA THR A 72 6.74 10.73 -7.74
C THR A 72 5.99 10.27 -8.99
N LYS A 73 6.37 9.13 -9.56
CA LYS A 73 5.71 8.57 -10.76
C LYS A 73 4.28 8.13 -10.45
N ILE A 74 4.09 7.39 -9.37
CA ILE A 74 2.78 6.77 -9.08
C ILE A 74 1.82 7.69 -8.32
N SER A 75 2.29 8.78 -7.70
CA SER A 75 1.47 9.62 -6.80
C SER A 75 0.19 10.16 -7.44
N LYS A 76 0.24 10.52 -8.73
CA LYS A 76 -0.92 11.05 -9.45
C LYS A 76 -1.98 9.97 -9.65
N GLY A 77 -1.58 8.82 -10.19
CA GLY A 77 -2.48 7.68 -10.38
C GLY A 77 -3.02 7.16 -9.05
N PHE A 78 -2.18 7.10 -8.02
CA PHE A 78 -2.53 6.52 -6.73
C PHE A 78 -3.75 7.23 -6.09
N LYS A 79 -3.76 8.58 -6.09
CA LYS A 79 -4.87 9.38 -5.57
C LYS A 79 -6.21 9.17 -6.29
N THR A 80 -6.18 8.64 -7.52
CA THR A 80 -7.40 8.33 -8.29
C THR A 80 -7.95 6.94 -7.94
N TYR A 81 -7.08 6.02 -7.51
CA TYR A 81 -7.42 4.61 -7.29
C TYR A 81 -7.58 4.23 -5.81
N PHE A 82 -7.00 4.98 -4.88
CA PHE A 82 -6.96 4.71 -3.43
C PHE A 82 -7.20 5.98 -2.61
#